data_AF-A0A318JB75-F1
#
_entry.id   AF-A0A318JB75-F1
#
_cell.length_a   1.000
_cell.length_b   1.000
_cell.length_c   1.000
_cell.angle_alpha   90.00
_cell.angle_beta   90.00
_cell.angle_gamma   90.00
#
_symmetry.space_group_name_H-M   'P 1'
#
loop_
_entity.id
_entity.type
_entity.pdbx_description
1 polymer ?
#
loop_
_entity_poly.entity_id
_entity_poly.type
_entity_poly.pdbx_seq_one_letter_code
_entity_poly.pdbx_strand_id
1 'polypeptide(L)'
;MKTLLASSLLALGLLSFTSPIWAFKLKPEGSFIERKLATRSQSEWEKLLAAVAFRGIHKVGESVHEEITNRILGCEGDADICGAPDYEPKFAYVLAGVRWNDDPPFRFERGQGDFGGCQNGATVRLNTFPRCWANVFKDGEKRSVNGVSLNADTAPLLVRSHFGDMQFLHAMASKDKEDADKVLKRILVWAEFTWRTSLGEFPLSATVKDVAVPGISEFFQTKGWSVQDLFALGNPHVRKPDNMAELAFGSLLHVVEDSFAGGHVERATPDERNQCPKMTTAVPMPGKILEFHSYINQDSKKHGDDDVRNAFSAAWSGARPNVLDVGRTLNTYFVRRATWDEVKPYIECIFTLHENVRAASAGEKYARD
;
A
#
# COMPACT_ATOMS: atom_id res chain seq x y z
N MET A 1 -48.54 20.70 -50.23
CA MET A 1 -48.06 19.32 -50.00
C MET A 1 -46.66 19.41 -49.42
N LYS A 2 -46.44 18.72 -48.31
CA LYS A 2 -45.34 18.91 -47.35
C LYS A 2 -43.98 18.48 -47.90
N THR A 3 -42.96 19.30 -47.65
CA THR A 3 -41.53 19.01 -47.72
C THR A 3 -41.12 18.08 -46.57
N LEU A 4 -40.35 17.03 -46.87
CA LEU A 4 -39.71 16.15 -45.88
C LEU A 4 -38.22 16.06 -46.22
N LEU A 5 -37.40 16.79 -45.46
CA LEU A 5 -35.96 16.60 -45.35
C LEU A 5 -35.71 15.46 -44.37
N ALA A 6 -35.02 14.42 -44.81
CA ALA A 6 -34.53 13.36 -43.95
C ALA A 6 -33.17 13.78 -43.37
N SER A 7 -33.13 14.05 -42.07
CA SER A 7 -31.89 14.23 -41.31
C SER A 7 -31.49 12.90 -40.68
N SER A 8 -30.41 12.31 -41.18
CA SER A 8 -29.75 11.17 -40.56
C SER A 8 -28.86 11.67 -39.41
N LEU A 9 -29.27 11.43 -38.16
CA LEU A 9 -28.40 11.55 -37.00
C LEU A 9 -27.51 10.30 -36.93
N LEU A 10 -26.22 10.45 -37.27
CA LEU A 10 -25.19 9.52 -36.83
C LEU A 10 -24.92 9.80 -35.34
N ALA A 11 -25.37 8.90 -34.47
CA ALA A 11 -24.87 8.83 -33.10
C ALA A 11 -23.47 8.19 -33.15
N LEU A 12 -22.42 9.01 -33.09
CA LEU A 12 -21.08 8.53 -32.76
C LEU A 12 -21.08 8.11 -31.28
N GLY A 13 -21.16 6.81 -31.02
CA GLY A 13 -20.87 6.25 -29.72
C GLY A 13 -19.39 6.43 -29.41
N LEU A 14 -19.07 7.25 -28.41
CA LEU A 14 -17.77 7.29 -27.77
C LEU A 14 -17.54 5.95 -27.06
N LEU A 15 -16.84 5.03 -27.73
CA LEU A 15 -16.25 3.86 -27.10
C LEU A 15 -15.17 4.35 -26.13
N SER A 16 -15.54 4.45 -24.85
CA SER A 16 -14.57 4.60 -23.78
C SER A 16 -13.81 3.29 -23.66
N PHE A 17 -12.57 3.25 -24.14
CA PHE A 17 -11.67 2.13 -23.91
C PHE A 17 -11.29 2.13 -22.43
N THR A 18 -11.96 1.29 -21.64
CA THR A 18 -11.57 1.02 -20.25
C THR A 18 -10.29 0.18 -20.28
N SER A 19 -9.17 0.76 -19.87
CA SER A 19 -7.94 0.01 -19.64
C SER A 19 -8.17 -1.08 -18.59
N PRO A 20 -7.54 -2.26 -18.71
CA PRO A 20 -7.55 -3.27 -17.65
C PRO A 20 -6.79 -2.74 -16.41
N ILE A 21 -7.38 -2.92 -15.22
CA ILE A 21 -7.01 -2.31 -13.93
C ILE A 21 -6.62 -3.48 -12.97
N TRP A 22 -5.51 -3.37 -12.19
CA TRP A 22 -4.72 -4.49 -11.60
C TRP A 22 -4.10 -4.28 -10.19
N ALA A 23 -4.35 -5.07 -9.15
CA ALA A 23 -3.81 -4.92 -7.77
C ALA A 23 -2.41 -5.63 -7.53
N PHE A 24 -1.74 -5.59 -6.36
CA PHE A 24 -0.46 -6.32 -6.06
C PHE A 24 -0.42 -7.06 -4.69
N LYS A 25 0.13 -8.30 -4.63
CA LYS A 25 0.31 -9.15 -3.40
C LYS A 25 1.71 -9.11 -2.78
N LEU A 26 1.80 -9.66 -1.57
CA LEU A 26 3.05 -10.10 -0.90
C LEU A 26 3.27 -11.63 -0.90
N LYS A 27 4.54 -12.04 -0.86
CA LYS A 27 4.91 -13.41 -0.49
C LYS A 27 4.75 -13.66 1.03
N PRO A 28 4.20 -14.81 1.44
CA PRO A 28 4.14 -15.19 2.86
C PRO A 28 5.52 -15.26 3.51
N GLU A 29 6.57 -15.61 2.75
CA GLU A 29 7.94 -15.67 3.24
C GLU A 29 8.55 -14.27 3.26
N GLY A 30 8.87 -13.76 4.45
CA GLY A 30 9.61 -12.49 4.62
C GLY A 30 11.06 -12.54 4.16
N SER A 31 11.68 -11.37 4.01
CA SER A 31 13.13 -11.21 3.82
C SER A 31 13.94 -11.87 4.94
N PHE A 32 15.25 -12.08 4.75
CA PHE A 32 16.12 -12.67 5.77
C PHE A 32 16.13 -11.85 7.05
N ILE A 33 15.95 -10.53 6.95
CA ILE A 33 15.79 -9.66 8.13
C ILE A 33 14.54 -10.09 8.86
N GLU A 34 13.38 -10.15 8.18
CA GLU A 34 12.10 -10.61 8.72
C GLU A 34 12.14 -12.05 9.29
N ARG A 35 12.88 -12.96 8.63
CA ARG A 35 13.09 -14.34 9.12
C ARG A 35 14.02 -14.40 10.32
N LYS A 36 15.07 -13.57 10.38
CA LYS A 36 15.90 -13.40 11.60
C LYS A 36 15.07 -12.84 12.77
N LEU A 37 13.90 -12.22 12.50
CA LEU A 37 12.96 -11.74 13.54
C LEU A 37 12.07 -12.83 14.11
N ALA A 38 11.96 -13.97 13.43
CA ALA A 38 11.32 -15.13 13.99
C ALA A 38 12.25 -15.72 15.05
N THR A 39 12.32 -15.08 16.23
CA THR A 39 12.93 -15.65 17.45
C THR A 39 12.26 -16.95 17.86
N ARG A 40 11.17 -17.31 17.18
CA ARG A 40 10.44 -18.56 17.23
C ARG A 40 10.53 -19.23 15.86
N SER A 41 11.19 -20.39 15.79
CA SER A 41 11.02 -21.30 14.67
C SER A 41 9.61 -21.89 14.70
N GLN A 42 8.87 -21.80 13.61
CA GLN A 42 7.58 -22.49 13.49
C GLN A 42 7.82 -23.99 13.30
N SER A 43 7.11 -24.81 14.05
CA SER A 43 7.05 -26.25 13.80
C SER A 43 6.34 -26.55 12.47
N GLU A 44 6.63 -27.69 11.85
CA GLU A 44 5.95 -28.11 10.61
C GLU A 44 4.42 -28.18 10.77
N TRP A 45 3.94 -28.50 11.98
CA TRP A 45 2.51 -28.48 12.29
C TRP A 45 1.91 -27.07 12.31
N GLU A 46 2.64 -26.09 12.82
CA GLU A 46 2.21 -24.69 12.78
C GLU A 46 2.23 -24.13 11.37
N LYS A 47 3.19 -24.54 10.53
CA LYS A 47 3.21 -24.20 9.10
C LYS A 47 1.99 -24.78 8.37
N LEU A 48 1.62 -26.03 8.65
CA LEU A 48 0.41 -26.64 8.09
C LEU A 48 -0.86 -25.92 8.55
N LEU A 49 -0.99 -25.62 9.85
CA LEU A 49 -2.12 -24.86 10.38
C LEU A 49 -2.17 -23.43 9.83
N ALA A 50 -1.02 -22.80 9.60
CA ALA A 50 -0.91 -21.50 8.95
C ALA A 50 -1.41 -21.59 7.50
N ALA A 51 -1.00 -22.60 6.73
CA ALA A 51 -1.48 -22.81 5.37
C ALA A 51 -3.02 -22.96 5.31
N VAL A 52 -3.62 -23.66 6.29
CA VAL A 52 -5.08 -23.74 6.42
C VAL A 52 -5.68 -22.38 6.83
N ALA A 53 -5.04 -21.67 7.76
CA ALA A 53 -5.52 -20.37 8.24
C ALA A 53 -5.49 -19.29 7.15
N PHE A 54 -4.51 -19.35 6.24
CA PHE A 54 -4.38 -18.46 5.09
C PHE A 54 -5.30 -18.81 3.93
N ARG A 55 -5.97 -19.97 3.95
CA ARG A 55 -6.97 -20.30 2.93
C ARG A 55 -8.08 -19.23 2.91
N GLY A 56 -8.25 -18.59 1.75
CA GLY A 56 -9.20 -17.50 1.53
C GLY A 56 -8.69 -16.10 1.87
N ILE A 57 -7.45 -15.94 2.35
CA ILE A 57 -6.80 -14.63 2.48
C ILE A 57 -6.05 -14.37 1.18
N HIS A 58 -6.66 -13.64 0.26
CA HIS A 58 -6.14 -13.48 -1.08
C HIS A 58 -4.96 -12.50 -1.19
N LYS A 59 -4.62 -11.76 -0.12
CA LYS A 59 -3.44 -10.86 -0.03
C LYS A 59 -2.08 -11.57 0.08
N VAL A 60 -2.08 -12.85 0.43
CA VAL A 60 -0.85 -13.62 0.66
C VAL A 60 -0.65 -14.60 -0.48
N GLY A 61 0.41 -14.45 -1.27
CA GLY A 61 0.72 -15.37 -2.37
C GLY A 61 1.96 -15.04 -3.19
N GLU A 62 1.93 -13.93 -3.91
CA GLU A 62 2.95 -13.57 -4.92
C GLU A 62 3.75 -12.34 -4.50
N SER A 63 5.04 -12.27 -4.85
CA SER A 63 5.96 -11.23 -4.39
C SER A 63 5.98 -10.03 -5.32
N VAL A 64 4.81 -9.46 -5.59
CA VAL A 64 4.69 -8.45 -6.64
C VAL A 64 5.29 -7.12 -6.16
N HIS A 65 5.02 -6.74 -4.92
CA HIS A 65 5.65 -5.59 -4.28
C HIS A 65 7.17 -5.71 -4.21
N GLU A 66 7.68 -6.86 -3.77
CA GLU A 66 9.13 -7.08 -3.71
C GLU A 66 9.76 -7.05 -5.11
N GLU A 67 9.08 -7.59 -6.12
CA GLU A 67 9.54 -7.51 -7.49
C GLU A 67 9.58 -6.08 -8.01
N ILE A 68 8.51 -5.30 -7.83
CA ILE A 68 8.44 -3.90 -8.25
C ILE A 68 9.58 -3.12 -7.59
N THR A 69 9.73 -3.24 -6.27
CA THR A 69 10.78 -2.57 -5.50
C THR A 69 12.17 -2.98 -5.97
N ASN A 70 12.48 -4.27 -6.08
CA ASN A 70 13.81 -4.70 -6.52
C ASN A 70 14.17 -4.15 -7.91
N ARG A 71 13.18 -3.99 -8.79
CA ARG A 71 13.39 -3.42 -10.14
C ARG A 71 13.45 -1.91 -10.19
N ILE A 72 12.81 -1.23 -9.24
CA ILE A 72 13.06 0.18 -8.93
C ILE A 72 14.52 0.37 -8.49
N LEU A 73 15.04 -0.59 -7.71
CA LEU A 73 16.40 -0.59 -7.17
C LEU A 73 17.46 -1.17 -8.13
N GLY A 74 17.07 -1.54 -9.36
CA GLY A 74 17.99 -1.92 -10.44
C GLY A 74 18.07 -3.40 -10.77
N CYS A 75 17.16 -4.25 -10.27
CA CYS A 75 17.08 -5.64 -10.70
C CYS A 75 16.60 -5.75 -12.15
N GLU A 76 17.41 -6.39 -12.99
CA GLU A 76 17.10 -6.66 -14.42
C GLU A 76 16.84 -8.14 -14.70
N GLY A 77 16.83 -8.98 -13.66
CA GLY A 77 16.56 -10.41 -13.76
C GLY A 77 15.12 -10.76 -14.13
N ASP A 78 14.86 -12.06 -14.22
CA ASP A 78 13.51 -12.59 -14.36
C ASP A 78 12.66 -12.35 -13.09
N ALA A 79 11.38 -12.72 -13.15
CA ALA A 79 10.45 -12.50 -12.05
C ALA A 79 10.83 -13.29 -10.78
N ASP A 80 11.40 -14.49 -10.91
CA ASP A 80 11.79 -15.31 -9.77
C ASP A 80 12.99 -14.70 -9.03
N ILE A 81 13.95 -14.15 -9.78
CA ILE A 81 15.11 -13.43 -9.23
C ILE A 81 14.66 -12.10 -8.61
N CYS A 82 13.96 -11.25 -9.37
CA CYS A 82 13.60 -9.92 -8.88
C CYS A 82 12.50 -9.96 -7.81
N GLY A 83 11.64 -10.97 -7.79
CA GLY A 83 10.66 -11.19 -6.74
C GLY A 83 11.24 -11.85 -5.48
N ALA A 84 12.54 -12.17 -5.44
CA ALA A 84 13.15 -12.72 -4.24
C ALA A 84 13.37 -11.62 -3.18
N PRO A 85 12.80 -11.74 -1.97
CA PRO A 85 13.01 -10.78 -0.89
C PRO A 85 14.47 -10.66 -0.43
N ASP A 86 15.32 -11.61 -0.82
CA ASP A 86 16.75 -11.66 -0.51
C ASP A 86 17.65 -11.52 -1.73
N TYR A 87 17.10 -11.09 -2.87
CA TYR A 87 17.86 -10.89 -4.11
C TYR A 87 19.17 -10.15 -3.85
N GLU A 88 19.08 -9.02 -3.15
CA GLU A 88 20.22 -8.16 -2.87
C GLU A 88 20.17 -7.70 -1.40
N PRO A 89 21.00 -8.27 -0.50
CA PRO A 89 20.89 -8.08 0.94
C PRO A 89 20.97 -6.62 1.42
N LYS A 90 21.64 -5.73 0.66
CA LYS A 90 21.69 -4.29 0.98
C LYS A 90 20.33 -3.60 0.87
N PHE A 91 19.34 -4.19 0.19
CA PHE A 91 18.00 -3.61 0.03
C PHE A 91 16.97 -4.22 0.99
N ALA A 92 17.40 -5.09 1.90
CA ALA A 92 16.49 -5.84 2.77
C ALA A 92 15.61 -4.94 3.66
N TYR A 93 16.08 -3.77 4.09
CA TYR A 93 15.25 -2.88 4.90
C TYR A 93 14.26 -2.06 4.06
N VAL A 94 14.59 -1.72 2.81
CA VAL A 94 13.61 -1.14 1.87
C VAL A 94 12.50 -2.15 1.62
N LEU A 95 12.84 -3.40 1.33
CA LEU A 95 11.86 -4.48 1.12
C LEU A 95 11.02 -4.75 2.37
N ALA A 96 11.62 -4.75 3.56
CA ALA A 96 10.88 -4.86 4.81
C ALA A 96 9.94 -3.65 5.04
N GLY A 97 10.30 -2.48 4.50
CA GLY A 97 9.50 -1.25 4.56
C GLY A 97 8.30 -1.34 3.65
N VAL A 98 8.50 -1.82 2.43
CA VAL A 98 7.43 -2.08 1.47
C VAL A 98 6.42 -3.04 2.08
N ARG A 99 6.87 -4.17 2.61
CA ARG A 99 6.00 -5.15 3.28
C ARG A 99 5.28 -4.63 4.53
N TRP A 100 5.76 -3.54 5.14
CA TRP A 100 5.26 -3.08 6.44
C TRP A 100 3.79 -2.65 6.38
N ASN A 101 3.30 -2.09 5.27
CA ASN A 101 1.91 -1.61 5.19
C ASN A 101 0.92 -2.78 5.22
N ASP A 102 1.28 -3.92 4.60
CA ASP A 102 0.50 -5.16 4.59
C ASP A 102 0.70 -6.04 5.83
N ASP A 103 1.89 -6.04 6.45
CA ASP A 103 2.17 -6.76 7.70
C ASP A 103 2.72 -5.84 8.80
N PRO A 104 1.97 -4.80 9.22
CA PRO A 104 2.42 -3.91 10.27
C PRO A 104 2.42 -4.67 11.60
N PRO A 105 3.49 -4.59 12.39
CA PRO A 105 3.55 -5.29 13.65
C PRO A 105 2.50 -4.73 14.63
N PHE A 106 1.84 -5.62 15.35
CA PHE A 106 0.91 -5.21 16.40
C PHE A 106 1.05 -6.08 17.64
N ARG A 107 0.52 -5.59 18.75
CA ARG A 107 0.47 -6.30 20.02
C ARG A 107 -0.87 -5.97 20.68
N PHE A 108 -1.50 -6.99 21.24
CA PHE A 108 -2.70 -6.80 22.04
C PHE A 108 -2.37 -6.29 23.43
N GLU A 109 -3.21 -5.40 23.95
CA GLU A 109 -3.19 -5.03 25.36
C GLU A 109 -3.62 -6.22 26.22
N ARG A 110 -3.29 -6.17 27.52
CA ARG A 110 -3.65 -7.24 28.45
C ARG A 110 -5.17 -7.41 28.50
N GLY A 111 -5.65 -8.63 28.25
CA GLY A 111 -7.09 -8.94 28.24
C GLY A 111 -7.78 -8.71 26.90
N GLN A 112 -7.04 -8.29 25.86
CA GLN A 112 -7.49 -8.28 24.47
C GLN A 112 -6.82 -9.42 23.68
N GLY A 113 -7.28 -9.66 22.45
CA GLY A 113 -6.62 -10.58 21.53
C GLY A 113 -6.95 -12.05 21.75
N ASP A 114 -8.16 -12.36 22.22
CA ASP A 114 -8.67 -13.73 22.38
C ASP A 114 -9.01 -14.37 21.02
N PHE A 115 -7.99 -14.48 20.17
CA PHE A 115 -8.04 -15.18 18.90
C PHE A 115 -7.14 -16.41 18.96
N GLY A 116 -7.58 -17.49 18.31
CA GLY A 116 -6.79 -18.72 18.24
C GLY A 116 -5.38 -18.47 17.69
N GLY A 117 -4.36 -18.97 18.40
CA GLY A 117 -2.95 -18.84 18.00
C GLY A 117 -2.27 -17.54 18.46
N CYS A 118 -2.98 -16.62 19.11
CA CYS A 118 -2.38 -15.44 19.73
C CYS A 118 -1.76 -15.77 21.10
N GLN A 119 -0.70 -15.04 21.44
CA GLN A 119 -0.05 -15.12 22.75
C GLN A 119 -0.07 -13.74 23.40
N ASN A 120 -0.49 -13.68 24.66
CA ASN A 120 -0.56 -12.43 25.43
C ASN A 120 0.80 -11.71 25.47
N GLY A 121 0.80 -10.42 25.14
CA GLY A 121 1.99 -9.57 25.13
C GLY A 121 2.99 -9.84 24.00
N ALA A 122 2.73 -10.83 23.14
CA ALA A 122 3.58 -11.08 21.98
C ALA A 122 3.34 -10.04 20.88
N THR A 123 4.40 -9.68 20.17
CA THR A 123 4.27 -8.94 18.91
C THR A 123 3.90 -9.92 17.80
N VAL A 124 2.79 -9.65 17.13
CA VAL A 124 2.24 -10.45 16.04
C VAL A 124 2.69 -9.86 14.70
N ARG A 125 3.20 -10.74 13.85
CA ARG A 125 3.50 -10.55 12.42
C ARG A 125 3.16 -11.84 11.68
N LEU A 126 3.01 -11.76 10.36
CA LEU A 126 2.76 -12.91 9.50
C LEU A 126 3.78 -14.03 9.74
N ASN A 127 5.06 -13.67 9.80
CA ASN A 127 6.17 -14.63 9.96
C ASN A 127 6.33 -15.20 11.38
N THR A 128 5.76 -14.56 12.41
CA THR A 128 5.98 -14.95 13.83
C THR A 128 4.78 -15.65 14.45
N PHE A 129 3.56 -15.21 14.12
CA PHE A 129 2.31 -15.75 14.64
C PHE A 129 1.24 -15.82 13.52
N PRO A 130 1.47 -16.61 12.45
CA PRO A 130 0.63 -16.62 11.25
C PRO A 130 -0.84 -16.96 11.53
N ARG A 131 -1.11 -17.88 12.46
CA ARG A 131 -2.48 -18.25 12.84
C ARG A 131 -3.20 -17.11 13.59
N CYS A 132 -2.50 -16.44 14.51
CA CYS A 132 -3.03 -15.25 15.19
C CYS A 132 -3.35 -14.17 14.15
N TRP A 133 -2.37 -13.86 13.31
CA TRP A 133 -2.47 -12.88 12.24
C TRP A 133 -3.69 -13.16 11.35
N ALA A 134 -3.83 -14.39 10.84
CA ALA A 134 -4.92 -14.75 9.93
C ALA A 134 -6.30 -14.64 10.58
N ASN A 135 -6.42 -15.04 11.85
CA ASN A 135 -7.68 -14.94 12.58
C ASN A 135 -8.07 -13.48 12.84
N VAL A 136 -7.10 -12.63 13.19
CA VAL A 136 -7.30 -11.19 13.40
C VAL A 136 -7.68 -10.49 12.09
N PHE A 137 -7.03 -10.87 10.99
CA PHE A 137 -7.33 -10.34 9.66
C PHE A 137 -8.76 -10.67 9.23
N LYS A 138 -9.17 -11.96 9.35
CA LYS A 138 -10.53 -12.41 9.03
C LYS A 138 -11.60 -11.79 9.90
N ASP A 139 -11.32 -11.56 11.18
CA ASP A 139 -12.22 -10.81 12.07
C ASP A 139 -12.38 -9.35 11.61
N GLY A 140 -11.27 -8.69 11.26
CA GLY A 140 -11.26 -7.33 10.72
C GLY A 140 -12.11 -7.21 9.45
N GLU A 141 -11.91 -8.11 8.49
CA GLU A 141 -12.69 -8.18 7.24
C GLU A 141 -14.19 -8.37 7.53
N LYS A 142 -14.53 -9.34 8.40
CA LYS A 142 -15.94 -9.56 8.78
C LYS A 142 -16.56 -8.32 9.42
N ARG A 143 -15.82 -7.62 10.29
CA ARG A 143 -16.32 -6.42 10.98
C ARG A 143 -16.50 -5.24 10.03
N SER A 144 -15.58 -5.04 9.08
CA SER A 144 -15.69 -3.95 8.11
C SER A 144 -16.87 -4.11 7.18
N VAL A 145 -17.12 -5.33 6.69
CA VAL A 145 -18.31 -5.67 5.88
C VAL A 145 -19.61 -5.39 6.63
N ASN A 146 -19.62 -5.55 7.96
CA ASN A 146 -20.76 -5.24 8.81
C ASN A 146 -20.83 -3.74 9.22
N GLY A 147 -20.02 -2.88 8.62
CA GLY A 147 -20.04 -1.43 8.85
C GLY A 147 -19.45 -0.98 10.19
N VAL A 148 -18.69 -1.84 10.87
CA VAL A 148 -18.04 -1.47 12.14
C VAL A 148 -16.92 -0.46 11.85
N SER A 149 -16.88 0.63 12.62
CA SER A 149 -15.76 1.58 12.54
C SER A 149 -14.49 0.95 13.13
N LEU A 150 -13.48 0.76 12.29
CA LEU A 150 -12.18 0.19 12.65
C LEU A 150 -11.14 1.32 12.72
N ASN A 151 -10.76 1.67 13.94
CA ASN A 151 -9.87 2.80 14.25
C ASN A 151 -8.95 2.46 15.43
N ALA A 152 -8.19 3.44 15.91
CA ALA A 152 -7.18 3.25 16.96
C ALA A 152 -7.74 2.69 18.29
N ASP A 153 -9.03 2.89 18.55
CA ASP A 153 -9.71 2.44 19.77
C ASP A 153 -10.33 1.04 19.61
N THR A 154 -10.68 0.67 18.38
CA THR A 154 -11.48 -0.53 18.09
C THR A 154 -10.72 -1.63 17.38
N ALA A 155 -9.51 -1.36 16.88
CA ALA A 155 -8.77 -2.28 16.02
C ALA A 155 -7.24 -2.15 16.15
N PRO A 156 -6.49 -3.27 16.06
CA PRO A 156 -5.04 -3.23 15.92
C PRO A 156 -4.61 -2.65 14.56
N LEU A 157 -3.35 -2.23 14.46
CA LEU A 157 -2.81 -1.58 13.26
C LEU A 157 -3.03 -2.39 11.97
N LEU A 158 -2.85 -3.71 12.02
CA LEU A 158 -3.16 -4.61 10.90
C LEU A 158 -4.58 -4.42 10.35
N VAL A 159 -5.58 -4.38 11.23
CA VAL A 159 -6.99 -4.26 10.84
C VAL A 159 -7.31 -2.85 10.38
N ARG A 160 -6.68 -1.83 10.99
CA ARG A 160 -6.85 -0.43 10.58
C ARG A 160 -6.30 -0.15 9.20
N SER A 161 -5.11 -0.66 8.88
CA SER A 161 -4.49 -0.47 7.57
C SER A 161 -5.30 -1.16 6.47
N HIS A 162 -5.86 -2.34 6.73
CA HIS A 162 -6.54 -3.12 5.70
C HIS A 162 -8.03 -2.78 5.54
N PHE A 163 -8.70 -2.39 6.62
CA PHE A 163 -10.17 -2.34 6.63
C PHE A 163 -10.73 -1.11 7.32
N GLY A 164 -9.88 -0.19 7.78
CA GLY A 164 -10.27 0.88 8.68
C GLY A 164 -9.82 2.27 8.24
N ASP A 165 -9.65 3.12 9.24
CA ASP A 165 -9.26 4.52 9.13
C ASP A 165 -7.86 4.76 8.54
N MET A 166 -7.09 3.69 8.30
CA MET A 166 -5.74 3.74 7.72
C MET A 166 -5.60 3.05 6.35
N GLN A 167 -6.71 2.77 5.65
CA GLN A 167 -6.69 2.23 4.28
C GLN A 167 -5.92 3.10 3.27
N PHE A 168 -5.67 4.38 3.57
CA PHE A 168 -4.80 5.23 2.76
C PHE A 168 -3.35 4.71 2.68
N LEU A 169 -2.93 3.82 3.60
CA LEU A 169 -1.66 3.10 3.51
C LEU A 169 -1.58 2.13 2.32
N HIS A 170 -2.72 1.82 1.71
CA HIS A 170 -2.85 1.06 0.47
C HIS A 170 -3.42 1.92 -0.66
N ALA A 171 -3.24 3.25 -0.58
CA ALA A 171 -3.85 4.20 -1.50
C ALA A 171 -5.39 4.05 -1.64
N MET A 172 -6.08 3.52 -0.62
CA MET A 172 -7.52 3.33 -0.62
C MET A 172 -8.26 4.30 0.29
N ALA A 173 -9.53 4.52 0.00
CA ALA A 173 -10.46 5.17 0.91
C ALA A 173 -10.80 4.27 2.09
N SER A 174 -11.12 4.87 3.23
CA SER A 174 -11.53 4.13 4.43
C SER A 174 -12.97 3.62 4.36
N LYS A 175 -13.77 4.17 3.44
CA LYS A 175 -15.17 3.81 3.21
C LYS A 175 -15.68 4.29 1.86
N ASP A 176 -16.78 3.69 1.43
CA ASP A 176 -17.52 4.15 0.26
C ASP A 176 -18.03 5.58 0.46
N LYS A 177 -18.15 6.29 -0.67
CA LYS A 177 -18.57 7.69 -0.81
C LYS A 177 -17.64 8.67 -0.09
N GLU A 178 -16.43 8.25 0.26
CA GLU A 178 -15.42 9.17 0.75
C GLU A 178 -14.88 10.04 -0.40
N ASP A 179 -14.78 11.34 -0.16
CA ASP A 179 -14.25 12.29 -1.14
C ASP A 179 -12.78 12.00 -1.42
N ALA A 180 -12.39 11.97 -2.71
CA ALA A 180 -11.03 11.67 -3.12
C ALA A 180 -10.00 12.65 -2.54
N ASP A 181 -10.36 13.93 -2.37
CA ASP A 181 -9.48 14.93 -1.72
C ASP A 181 -9.14 14.57 -0.28
N LYS A 182 -10.06 13.92 0.46
CA LYS A 182 -9.81 13.48 1.83
C LYS A 182 -8.81 12.33 1.84
N VAL A 183 -8.99 11.35 0.95
CA VAL A 183 -8.06 10.22 0.80
C VAL A 183 -6.67 10.73 0.42
N LEU A 184 -6.60 11.58 -0.60
CA LEU A 184 -5.37 12.22 -1.05
C LEU A 184 -4.66 12.95 0.08
N LYS A 185 -5.38 13.74 0.88
CA LYS A 185 -4.79 14.43 2.03
C LYS A 185 -4.12 13.46 2.99
N ARG A 186 -4.74 12.32 3.30
CA ARG A 186 -4.14 11.31 4.22
C ARG A 186 -2.92 10.63 3.62
N ILE A 187 -2.97 10.31 2.32
CA ILE A 187 -1.82 9.80 1.56
C ILE A 187 -0.65 10.77 1.67
N LEU A 188 -0.88 12.07 1.45
CA LEU A 188 0.17 13.09 1.52
C LEU A 188 0.72 13.28 2.94
N VAL A 189 -0.12 13.16 3.98
CA VAL A 189 0.34 13.17 5.38
C VAL A 189 1.29 12.00 5.65
N TRP A 190 0.93 10.79 5.20
CA TRP A 190 1.80 9.63 5.35
C TRP A 190 3.07 9.74 4.52
N ALA A 191 2.97 10.26 3.30
CA ALA A 191 4.11 10.46 2.43
C ALA A 191 5.11 11.47 3.00
N GLU A 192 4.63 12.56 3.60
CA GLU A 192 5.50 13.51 4.31
C GLU A 192 6.18 12.83 5.50
N PHE A 193 5.41 12.13 6.33
CA PHE A 193 5.94 11.45 7.50
C PHE A 193 7.02 10.43 7.14
N THR A 194 6.75 9.54 6.18
CA THR A 194 7.70 8.50 5.77
C THR A 194 8.91 9.09 5.06
N TRP A 195 8.74 10.10 4.20
CA TRP A 195 9.87 10.76 3.55
C TRP A 195 10.80 11.43 4.56
N ARG A 196 10.26 12.25 5.47
CA ARG A 196 11.07 12.97 6.46
C ARG A 196 11.70 12.03 7.48
N THR A 197 11.01 10.93 7.82
CA THR A 197 11.61 9.83 8.60
C THR A 197 12.75 9.17 7.83
N SER A 198 12.61 8.95 6.51
CA SER A 198 13.66 8.40 5.65
C SER A 198 14.92 9.29 5.59
N LEU A 199 14.72 10.60 5.78
CA LEU A 199 15.81 11.56 5.86
C LEU A 199 16.48 11.60 7.25
N GLY A 200 15.86 11.01 8.27
CA GLY A 200 16.32 11.07 9.65
C GLY A 200 15.96 12.37 10.37
N GLU A 201 14.96 13.11 9.88
CA GLU A 201 14.57 14.41 10.45
C GLU A 201 13.89 14.30 11.82
N PHE A 202 13.34 13.13 12.15
CA PHE A 202 12.70 12.88 13.44
C PHE A 202 13.58 11.98 14.32
N PRO A 203 13.76 12.31 15.61
CA PRO A 203 14.35 11.37 16.55
C PRO A 203 13.56 10.06 16.58
N LEU A 204 14.26 8.92 16.58
CA LEU A 204 13.61 7.61 16.63
C LEU A 204 12.74 7.40 17.88
N SER A 205 13.07 8.08 18.98
CA SER A 205 12.30 8.08 20.23
C SER A 205 11.11 9.04 20.23
N ALA A 206 10.99 9.94 19.24
CA ALA A 206 9.87 10.87 19.17
C ALA A 206 8.56 10.11 18.98
N THR A 207 7.51 10.56 19.66
CA THR A 207 6.17 9.99 19.48
C THR A 207 5.60 10.45 18.15
N VAL A 208 5.05 9.53 17.35
CA VAL A 208 4.56 9.77 15.98
C VAL A 208 3.51 10.88 15.95
N LYS A 209 2.64 10.97 16.95
CA LYS A 209 1.61 12.02 17.01
C LYS A 209 2.18 13.44 17.22
N ASP A 210 3.42 13.55 17.71
CA ASP A 210 4.06 14.81 18.12
C ASP A 210 5.12 15.28 17.10
N VAL A 211 5.38 14.51 16.04
CA VAL A 211 6.29 14.93 14.97
C VAL A 211 5.66 16.06 14.15
N ALA A 212 6.49 16.92 13.58
CA ALA A 212 6.06 18.13 12.88
C ALA A 212 5.52 17.86 11.46
N VAL A 213 4.51 16.97 11.34
CA VAL A 213 3.80 16.65 10.10
C VAL A 213 2.31 16.95 10.30
N PRO A 214 1.75 17.98 9.65
CA PRO A 214 0.35 18.35 9.85
C PRO A 214 -0.61 17.19 9.58
N GLY A 215 -1.50 16.88 10.52
CA GLY A 215 -2.51 15.82 10.39
C GLY A 215 -2.06 14.41 10.79
N ILE A 216 -0.76 14.16 11.04
CA ILE A 216 -0.30 12.82 11.44
C ILE A 216 -0.90 12.35 12.77
N SER A 217 -1.14 13.31 13.67
CA SER A 217 -1.67 13.02 15.00
C SER A 217 -3.04 12.35 14.91
N GLU A 218 -3.89 12.70 13.94
CA GLU A 218 -5.24 12.13 13.74
C GLU A 218 -5.25 10.59 13.72
N PHE A 219 -4.18 9.94 13.23
CA PHE A 219 -4.11 8.48 13.10
C PHE A 219 -3.43 7.76 14.28
N PHE A 220 -2.70 8.49 15.13
CA PHE A 220 -1.81 7.90 16.15
C PHE A 220 -2.05 8.42 17.58
N GLN A 221 -3.15 9.15 17.84
CA GLN A 221 -3.38 9.83 19.12
C GLN A 221 -3.31 8.91 20.36
N THR A 222 -3.87 7.70 20.28
CA THR A 222 -4.23 6.91 21.47
C THR A 222 -3.21 5.86 21.90
N LYS A 223 -2.28 5.48 21.02
CA LYS A 223 -1.37 4.33 21.26
C LYS A 223 0.10 4.69 21.53
N GLY A 224 0.46 5.98 21.45
CA GLY A 224 1.76 6.48 21.91
C GLY A 224 2.98 5.90 21.19
N TRP A 225 2.84 5.49 19.93
CA TRP A 225 3.93 4.91 19.14
C TRP A 225 5.10 5.88 19.02
N SER A 226 6.32 5.44 19.34
CA SER A 226 7.52 6.12 18.87
C SER A 226 7.75 5.83 17.38
N VAL A 227 8.49 6.71 16.68
CA VAL A 227 8.89 6.47 15.27
C VAL A 227 9.56 5.11 15.14
N GLN A 228 10.45 4.76 16.07
CA GLN A 228 11.08 3.46 16.11
C GLN A 228 10.08 2.33 16.31
N ASP A 229 9.19 2.43 17.30
CA ASP A 229 8.27 1.33 17.61
C ASP A 229 7.27 1.09 16.49
N LEU A 230 6.86 2.13 15.76
CA LEU A 230 5.96 2.00 14.62
C LEU A 230 6.51 0.99 13.59
N PHE A 231 7.78 1.16 13.18
CA PHE A 231 8.41 0.28 12.20
C PHE A 231 9.00 -1.01 12.82
N ALA A 232 9.53 -0.89 14.04
CA ALA A 232 10.39 -1.88 14.68
C ALA A 232 9.77 -2.60 15.88
N LEU A 233 8.46 -2.53 16.11
CA LEU A 233 7.86 -3.18 17.27
C LEU A 233 8.26 -4.66 17.33
N GLY A 234 8.76 -5.07 18.50
CA GLY A 234 9.23 -6.43 18.74
C GLY A 234 10.54 -6.80 18.03
N ASN A 235 11.21 -5.85 17.37
CA ASN A 235 12.39 -6.10 16.55
C ASN A 235 13.57 -5.16 16.93
N PRO A 236 14.57 -5.65 17.68
CA PRO A 236 15.74 -4.85 18.02
C PRO A 236 16.74 -4.68 16.86
N HIS A 237 16.71 -5.54 15.84
CA HIS A 237 17.72 -5.59 14.78
C HIS A 237 17.55 -4.52 13.70
N VAL A 238 16.35 -3.97 13.55
CA VAL A 238 16.07 -2.88 12.60
C VAL A 238 16.28 -1.48 13.19
N ARG A 239 16.54 -1.34 14.50
CA ARG A 239 16.50 -0.05 15.22
C ARG A 239 17.63 0.93 14.91
N LYS A 240 18.55 0.59 13.99
CA LYS A 240 19.61 1.51 13.57
C LYS A 240 19.00 2.63 12.72
N PRO A 241 19.51 3.88 12.82
CA PRO A 241 19.00 5.00 12.02
C PRO A 241 18.94 4.72 10.51
N ASP A 242 20.01 4.18 9.92
CA ASP A 242 20.05 3.90 8.48
C ASP A 242 19.01 2.84 8.05
N ASN A 243 18.80 1.82 8.89
CA ASN A 243 17.79 0.80 8.63
C ASN A 243 16.36 1.39 8.72
N MET A 244 16.11 2.28 9.68
CA MET A 244 14.84 2.99 9.82
C MET A 244 14.57 3.90 8.63
N ALA A 245 15.63 4.51 8.09
CA ALA A 245 15.52 5.36 6.91
C ALA A 245 15.02 4.57 5.68
N GLU A 246 15.63 3.42 5.43
CA GLU A 246 15.25 2.51 4.35
C GLU A 246 13.85 1.92 4.54
N LEU A 247 13.49 1.53 5.78
CA LEU A 247 12.14 1.05 6.11
C LEU A 247 11.06 2.11 5.83
N ALA A 248 11.29 3.35 6.24
CA ALA A 248 10.34 4.43 5.99
C ALA A 248 10.20 4.72 4.49
N PHE A 249 11.31 4.73 3.74
CA PHE A 249 11.27 4.88 2.29
C PHE A 249 10.50 3.73 1.60
N GLY A 250 10.74 2.49 2.03
CA GLY A 250 9.98 1.34 1.53
C GLY A 250 8.48 1.45 1.79
N SER A 251 8.09 1.92 2.97
CA SER A 251 6.66 2.13 3.30
C SER A 251 5.99 3.20 2.43
N LEU A 252 6.73 4.22 1.98
CA LEU A 252 6.26 5.15 0.95
C LEU A 252 6.12 4.47 -0.41
N LEU A 253 7.11 3.68 -0.82
CA LEU A 253 7.05 2.93 -2.07
C LEU A 253 5.81 2.04 -2.12
N HIS A 254 5.45 1.37 -1.02
CA HIS A 254 4.22 0.57 -0.94
C HIS A 254 2.97 1.37 -1.33
N VAL A 255 2.77 2.57 -0.76
CA VAL A 255 1.60 3.41 -1.09
C VAL A 255 1.61 3.81 -2.56
N VAL A 256 2.80 4.09 -3.11
CA VAL A 256 2.94 4.41 -4.53
C VAL A 256 2.62 3.19 -5.38
N GLU A 257 3.13 2.01 -5.04
CA GLU A 257 2.87 0.75 -5.74
C GLU A 257 1.37 0.43 -5.76
N ASP A 258 0.71 0.46 -4.60
CA ASP A 258 -0.73 0.27 -4.48
C ASP A 258 -1.53 1.32 -5.25
N SER A 259 -1.01 2.53 -5.40
CA SER A 259 -1.70 3.55 -6.19
C SER A 259 -1.74 3.24 -7.69
N PHE A 260 -0.85 2.40 -8.21
CA PHE A 260 -0.93 1.88 -9.59
C PHE A 260 -1.71 0.57 -9.64
N ALA A 261 -2.16 0.11 -8.48
CA ALA A 261 -2.77 -1.16 -8.30
C ALA A 261 -4.30 -0.98 -8.41
N GLY A 262 -4.91 -1.48 -9.46
CA GLY A 262 -6.30 -1.25 -9.82
C GLY A 262 -7.37 -1.72 -8.86
N GLY A 263 -7.13 -2.78 -8.07
CA GLY A 263 -8.01 -3.11 -6.93
C GLY A 263 -8.07 -1.97 -5.93
N HIS A 264 -7.06 -1.11 -5.88
CA HIS A 264 -6.92 -0.02 -4.94
C HIS A 264 -7.30 1.33 -5.56
N VAL A 265 -6.90 1.60 -6.81
CA VAL A 265 -7.06 2.91 -7.46
C VAL A 265 -7.39 2.76 -8.96
N GLU A 266 -8.40 3.49 -9.43
CA GLU A 266 -8.63 3.70 -10.86
C GLU A 266 -7.84 4.93 -11.34
N ARG A 267 -7.06 4.76 -12.41
CA ARG A 267 -6.30 5.83 -13.07
C ARG A 267 -6.72 5.98 -14.52
N ALA A 268 -6.73 7.21 -15.00
CA ALA A 268 -6.77 7.50 -16.43
C ALA A 268 -5.49 6.98 -17.09
N THR A 269 -5.53 6.66 -18.38
CA THR A 269 -4.31 6.39 -19.15
C THR A 269 -3.40 7.62 -19.15
N PRO A 270 -2.09 7.50 -18.87
CA PRO A 270 -1.18 8.63 -18.94
C PRO A 270 -1.15 9.22 -20.35
N ASP A 271 -1.09 10.54 -20.43
CA ASP A 271 -0.86 11.28 -21.67
C ASP A 271 0.61 11.70 -21.69
N GLU A 272 1.35 11.24 -22.69
CA GLU A 272 2.79 11.51 -22.84
C GLU A 272 3.13 13.00 -22.94
N ARG A 273 2.15 13.85 -23.27
CA ARG A 273 2.32 15.31 -23.31
C ARG A 273 2.21 15.95 -21.94
N ASN A 274 1.57 15.29 -20.99
CA ASN A 274 1.37 15.83 -19.65
C ASN A 274 2.65 15.68 -18.82
N GLN A 275 3.02 16.78 -18.19
CA GLN A 275 4.16 16.87 -17.30
C GLN A 275 3.71 17.28 -15.91
N CYS A 276 4.49 16.92 -14.90
CA CYS A 276 4.25 17.34 -13.53
C CYS A 276 4.38 18.87 -13.42
N PRO A 277 3.28 19.60 -13.15
CA PRO A 277 3.21 21.05 -13.37
C PRO A 277 4.05 21.87 -12.39
N LYS A 278 4.35 21.32 -11.20
CA LYS A 278 5.13 21.98 -10.15
C LYS A 278 6.62 21.62 -10.18
N MET A 279 7.06 20.86 -11.20
CA MET A 279 8.45 20.47 -11.36
C MET A 279 9.20 21.51 -12.19
N THR A 280 10.46 21.76 -11.83
CA THR A 280 11.35 22.66 -12.57
C THR A 280 11.90 22.02 -13.85
N THR A 281 11.89 20.70 -13.92
CA THR A 281 12.26 19.90 -15.09
C THR A 281 11.03 19.21 -15.67
N ALA A 282 11.07 18.96 -16.98
CA ALA A 282 10.05 18.20 -17.70
C ALA A 282 10.01 16.74 -17.21
N VAL A 283 9.20 16.47 -16.18
CA VAL A 283 8.97 15.12 -15.66
C VAL A 283 7.61 14.64 -16.17
N PRO A 284 7.54 13.54 -16.95
CA PRO A 284 6.27 13.01 -17.43
C PRO A 284 5.34 12.65 -16.26
N MET A 285 4.05 12.94 -16.43
CA MET A 285 3.03 12.71 -15.41
C MET A 285 2.39 11.33 -15.57
N PRO A 286 2.26 10.52 -14.51
CA PRO A 286 1.46 9.29 -14.58
C PRO A 286 -0.03 9.60 -14.81
N GLY A 287 -0.81 8.55 -15.09
CA GLY A 287 -2.26 8.66 -15.21
C GLY A 287 -2.90 9.31 -13.98
N LYS A 288 -3.74 10.34 -14.18
CA LYS A 288 -4.46 11.00 -13.08
C LYS A 288 -5.44 10.04 -12.42
N ILE A 289 -5.69 10.22 -11.14
CA ILE A 289 -6.57 9.37 -10.34
C ILE A 289 -8.03 9.71 -10.65
N LEU A 290 -8.79 8.71 -11.12
CA LEU A 290 -10.23 8.80 -11.34
C LEU A 290 -11.00 8.41 -10.08
N GLU A 291 -10.47 7.47 -9.29
CA GLU A 291 -11.11 7.00 -8.06
C GLU A 291 -10.10 6.32 -7.13
N PHE A 292 -10.19 6.60 -5.85
CA PHE A 292 -9.61 5.72 -4.82
C PHE A 292 -10.68 4.74 -4.38
N HIS A 293 -10.45 3.44 -4.53
CA HIS A 293 -11.43 2.44 -4.13
C HIS A 293 -11.49 2.29 -2.59
N SER A 294 -12.55 1.66 -2.11
CA SER A 294 -12.77 1.27 -0.72
C SER A 294 -12.96 -0.25 -0.67
N TYR A 295 -12.31 -0.91 0.29
CA TYR A 295 -12.38 -2.37 0.39
C TYR A 295 -13.74 -2.90 0.86
N ILE A 296 -14.54 -2.08 1.55
CA ILE A 296 -15.74 -2.53 2.32
C ILE A 296 -16.68 -3.40 1.48
N ASN A 297 -16.92 -2.99 0.23
CA ASN A 297 -17.84 -3.67 -0.68
C ASN A 297 -17.13 -4.38 -1.85
N GLN A 298 -15.81 -4.56 -1.75
CA GLN A 298 -15.07 -5.38 -2.70
C GLN A 298 -15.29 -6.87 -2.46
N ASP A 299 -15.31 -7.61 -3.55
CA ASP A 299 -15.15 -9.05 -3.55
C ASP A 299 -13.65 -9.37 -3.36
N SER A 300 -13.33 -10.00 -2.23
CA SER A 300 -11.95 -10.29 -1.83
C SER A 300 -11.24 -11.22 -2.81
N LYS A 301 -11.98 -12.04 -3.58
CA LYS A 301 -11.41 -12.88 -4.62
C LYS A 301 -11.15 -12.08 -5.89
N LYS A 302 -12.09 -11.24 -6.36
CA LYS A 302 -11.85 -10.37 -7.54
C LYS A 302 -10.70 -9.39 -7.28
N HIS A 303 -10.64 -8.81 -6.08
CA HIS A 303 -9.51 -8.01 -5.62
C HIS A 303 -8.21 -8.81 -5.71
N GLY A 304 -8.20 -10.01 -5.12
CA GLY A 304 -7.03 -10.89 -5.06
C GLY A 304 -6.61 -11.56 -6.37
N ASP A 305 -7.50 -11.72 -7.33
CA ASP A 305 -7.17 -12.33 -8.65
C ASP A 305 -6.41 -11.33 -9.54
N ASP A 306 -6.58 -10.03 -9.29
CA ASP A 306 -5.85 -8.96 -9.95
C ASP A 306 -4.53 -8.61 -9.27
N ASP A 307 -4.23 -9.29 -8.18
CA ASP A 307 -3.21 -8.99 -7.18
C ASP A 307 -1.93 -9.82 -7.45
N VAL A 308 -1.80 -10.32 -8.69
CA VAL A 308 -0.85 -11.35 -9.12
C VAL A 308 0.11 -10.85 -10.19
N ARG A 309 1.19 -11.59 -10.42
CA ARG A 309 2.30 -11.26 -11.32
C ARG A 309 1.87 -10.98 -12.75
N ASN A 310 0.83 -11.66 -13.22
CA ASN A 310 0.28 -11.42 -14.57
C ASN A 310 -0.27 -10.00 -14.70
N ALA A 311 -0.93 -9.50 -13.65
CA ALA A 311 -1.48 -8.16 -13.60
C ALA A 311 -0.34 -7.13 -13.61
N PHE A 312 0.72 -7.35 -12.82
CA PHE A 312 1.94 -6.54 -12.89
C PHE A 312 2.62 -6.60 -14.26
N SER A 313 2.69 -7.76 -14.91
CA SER A 313 3.32 -7.90 -16.23
C SER A 313 2.66 -7.04 -17.29
N ALA A 314 1.34 -6.95 -17.21
CA ALA A 314 0.58 -6.12 -18.12
C ALA A 314 0.75 -4.62 -17.78
N ALA A 315 0.86 -4.26 -16.49
CA ALA A 315 1.17 -2.88 -16.02
C ALA A 315 2.54 -2.41 -16.48
N TRP A 316 3.51 -3.29 -16.35
CA TRP A 316 4.86 -3.06 -16.84
C TRP A 316 4.89 -2.71 -18.32
N SER A 317 4.19 -3.53 -19.12
CA SER A 317 4.25 -3.48 -20.58
C SER A 317 3.30 -2.43 -21.17
N GLY A 318 2.48 -1.81 -20.33
CA GLY A 318 1.46 -0.84 -20.71
C GLY A 318 1.99 0.58 -20.85
N ALA A 319 1.07 1.53 -20.70
CA ALA A 319 1.32 2.95 -20.85
C ALA A 319 2.27 3.48 -19.77
N ARG A 320 3.06 4.49 -20.13
CA ARG A 320 4.06 5.12 -19.25
C ARG A 320 3.72 6.58 -18.97
N PRO A 321 4.15 7.17 -17.84
CA PRO A 321 4.92 6.53 -16.75
C PRO A 321 4.12 5.47 -15.99
N ASN A 322 4.76 4.32 -15.74
CA ASN A 322 4.22 3.28 -14.87
C ASN A 322 4.86 3.31 -13.48
N VAL A 323 4.47 2.37 -12.62
CA VAL A 323 4.97 2.26 -11.23
C VAL A 323 6.50 2.22 -11.13
N LEU A 324 7.19 1.61 -12.11
CA LEU A 324 8.66 1.52 -12.11
C LEU A 324 9.30 2.86 -12.46
N ASP A 325 8.77 3.57 -13.46
CA ASP A 325 9.28 4.90 -13.84
C ASP A 325 9.13 5.88 -12.65
N VAL A 326 8.00 5.81 -11.96
CA VAL A 326 7.72 6.64 -10.78
C VAL A 326 8.60 6.26 -9.61
N GLY A 327 8.68 4.97 -9.28
CA GLY A 327 9.50 4.49 -8.18
C GLY A 327 11.00 4.76 -8.38
N ARG A 328 11.53 4.61 -9.60
CA ARG A 328 12.93 4.96 -9.93
C ARG A 328 13.21 6.45 -9.75
N THR A 329 12.25 7.29 -10.12
CA THR A 329 12.34 8.72 -9.89
C THR A 329 12.41 9.01 -8.39
N LEU A 330 11.52 8.44 -7.58
CA LEU A 330 11.56 8.56 -6.12
C LEU A 330 12.87 8.03 -5.51
N ASN A 331 13.36 6.89 -5.97
CA ASN A 331 14.65 6.34 -5.54
C ASN A 331 15.81 7.30 -5.84
N THR A 332 15.76 8.00 -6.97
CA THR A 332 16.75 9.05 -7.29
C THR A 332 16.70 10.20 -6.29
N TYR A 333 15.51 10.67 -5.89
CA TYR A 333 15.37 11.66 -4.80
C TYR A 333 15.88 11.12 -3.46
N PHE A 334 15.63 9.85 -3.15
CA PHE A 334 16.01 9.23 -1.89
C PHE A 334 17.54 9.07 -1.78
N VAL A 335 18.18 8.51 -2.81
CA VAL A 335 19.64 8.29 -2.84
C VAL A 335 20.41 9.61 -2.68
N ARG A 336 19.94 10.70 -3.31
CA ARG A 336 20.54 12.04 -3.15
C ARG A 336 20.09 12.80 -1.91
N ARG A 337 19.23 12.18 -1.08
CA ARG A 337 18.66 12.75 0.15
C ARG A 337 17.97 14.09 -0.06
N ALA A 338 17.17 14.19 -1.12
CA ALA A 338 16.38 15.38 -1.42
C ALA A 338 15.40 15.69 -0.29
N THR A 339 15.27 16.98 0.05
CA THR A 339 14.38 17.44 1.13
C THR A 339 12.91 17.20 0.80
N TRP A 340 12.03 17.26 1.81
CA TRP A 340 10.58 17.19 1.59
C TRP A 340 10.09 18.24 0.60
N ASP A 341 10.51 19.50 0.75
CA ASP A 341 10.10 20.59 -0.14
C ASP A 341 10.50 20.36 -1.61
N GLU A 342 11.61 19.64 -1.82
CA GLU A 342 12.08 19.29 -3.16
C GLU A 342 11.29 18.12 -3.79
N VAL A 343 10.98 17.07 -3.02
CA VAL A 343 10.28 15.89 -3.56
C VAL A 343 8.75 16.05 -3.58
N LYS A 344 8.20 16.88 -2.69
CA LYS A 344 6.75 17.06 -2.51
C LYS A 344 6.02 17.39 -3.82
N PRO A 345 6.50 18.32 -4.67
CA PRO A 345 5.88 18.59 -5.97
C PRO A 345 5.73 17.34 -6.85
N TYR A 346 6.69 16.42 -6.78
CA TYR A 346 6.64 15.17 -7.52
C TYR A 346 5.65 14.18 -6.89
N ILE A 347 5.65 14.04 -5.56
CA ILE A 347 4.67 13.19 -4.86
C ILE A 347 3.24 13.67 -5.11
N GLU A 348 2.98 14.98 -5.01
CA GLU A 348 1.68 15.56 -5.37
C GLU A 348 1.30 15.27 -6.83
N CYS A 349 2.28 15.27 -7.74
CA CYS A 349 2.06 14.90 -9.14
C CYS A 349 1.59 13.45 -9.30
N ILE A 350 2.23 12.49 -8.61
CA ILE A 350 1.88 11.05 -8.65
C ILE A 350 0.41 10.82 -8.32
N PHE A 351 -0.13 11.58 -7.38
CA PHE A 351 -1.49 11.44 -6.88
C PHE A 351 -2.46 12.51 -7.40
N THR A 352 -2.13 13.16 -8.52
CA THR A 352 -2.99 14.19 -9.13
C THR A 352 -4.38 13.60 -9.45
N LEU A 353 -5.43 14.24 -8.94
CA LEU A 353 -6.81 13.87 -9.24
C LEU A 353 -7.21 14.30 -10.66
N HIS A 354 -8.02 13.47 -11.31
CA HIS A 354 -8.65 13.79 -12.58
C HIS A 354 -9.75 14.84 -12.38
N GLU A 355 -10.08 15.62 -13.42
CA GLU A 355 -11.18 16.61 -13.36
C GLU A 355 -12.55 15.97 -13.10
N ASN A 356 -12.70 14.71 -13.52
CA ASN A 356 -13.89 13.87 -13.31
C ASN A 356 -13.67 12.85 -12.20
N VAL A 357 -12.86 13.17 -11.19
CA VAL A 357 -12.62 12.29 -10.04
C VAL A 357 -13.93 11.98 -9.33
N ARG A 358 -14.09 10.73 -8.89
CA ARG A 358 -15.28 10.24 -8.20
C ARG A 358 -15.00 10.01 -6.73
N ALA A 359 -16.07 10.03 -5.93
CA ALA A 359 -16.02 9.55 -4.57
C ALA A 359 -15.81 8.03 -4.57
N ALA A 360 -15.19 7.52 -3.50
CA ALA A 360 -14.81 6.13 -3.41
C ALA A 360 -15.98 5.15 -3.55
N SER A 361 -15.76 4.04 -4.24
CA SER A 361 -16.62 2.86 -4.24
C SER A 361 -15.76 1.60 -4.17
N ALA A 362 -16.38 0.43 -4.29
CA ALA A 362 -15.60 -0.79 -4.50
C ALA A 362 -14.81 -0.79 -5.82
N GLY A 363 -15.16 0.04 -6.80
CA GLY A 363 -14.74 -0.08 -8.19
C GLY A 363 -15.59 -1.14 -8.90
N GLU A 364 -16.09 -0.82 -10.10
CA GLU A 364 -17.10 -1.65 -10.80
C GLU A 364 -16.65 -3.11 -10.99
N LYS A 365 -15.37 -3.31 -11.35
CA LYS A 365 -14.78 -4.64 -11.54
C LYS A 365 -14.68 -5.45 -10.24
N TYR A 366 -14.52 -4.77 -9.10
CA TYR A 366 -14.24 -5.40 -7.82
C TYR A 366 -15.46 -5.48 -6.91
N ALA A 367 -16.57 -4.84 -7.26
CA ALA A 367 -17.80 -4.92 -6.50
C ALA A 367 -18.29 -6.38 -6.36
N ARG A 368 -18.89 -6.66 -5.21
CA ARG A 368 -19.65 -7.91 -5.01
C ARG A 368 -20.86 -7.95 -5.94
N ASP A 369 -21.19 -9.15 -6.40
CA ASP A 369 -22.36 -9.39 -7.26
C ASP A 369 -23.70 -9.21 -6.52
#